data_AF-A0A1S3RVM4-F1
#
_entry.id   AF-A0A1S3RVM4-F1
#
_cell.length_a   1.000
_cell.length_b   1.000
_cell.length_c   1.000
_cell.angle_alpha   90.00
_cell.angle_beta   90.00
_cell.angle_gamma   90.00
#
_symmetry.space_group_name_H-M   'P 1'
#
loop_
_entity.id
_entity.type
_entity.pdbx_description
1 polymer ?
#
loop_
_entity_poly.entity_id
_entity_poly.type
_entity_poly.pdbx_seq_one_letter_code
_entity_poly.pdbx_strand_id
1 'polypeptide(L)'
;MKEVIILSLLGILGMGRCSKDGLVNVALRGKAAQSSTYYRGTAKRAIDGIRNTTFKDDSCSHTLGETNPWWRVDLRKTYQVTSVTITNRDTLAERINGAEIRIGNSLENDGNSNHRCALISSIPAGCSTTFQCHGMQGKYVNVFLKGYMQYLTLCEVEVNAHPAPIEEVGPTQASELSLIVPVTDNVALKKTTNQSSQYSHMGSSDNAVDGSRLSMYQDKSCSRTKSEVNPWWRVDLQRTYNVTSITVTNIEDIDPEMIDGAEIHIGNSLQNNGNSNPLCAVISSYPAWEVMTFQCSGIEGRYVNIFLPGCNKHLSLCEVEVNVGSRPGEEETLYDMDEHLSSDRRVQDMKRGQDILCPDHKTRHENVATGGRASQSSQLDRFGDANNAIDLNWSNQYLERSCSHTNAEVNPWWRVDLSKTHNVTYVTITNRGDCCSDRISGAEIHVGDSLFNNGNSNPLCARIPYIPAGQSRTFPCGGISGRYVNILLRGKEKYLTLCEVEVQASTFQTDLPSTAPETAVTAWLWDLLSSIYILVI
;
A
#
# COMPACT_ATOMS: atom_id res chain seq x y z
N MET A 1 -55.64 -36.16 0.85
CA MET A 1 -55.83 -35.75 2.26
C MET A 1 -54.58 -35.00 2.70
N LYS A 2 -54.75 -33.71 3.03
CA LYS A 2 -53.98 -32.86 3.97
C LYS A 2 -52.47 -32.70 3.70
N GLU A 3 -52.08 -31.53 3.16
CA GLU A 3 -51.47 -30.39 3.90
C GLU A 3 -50.05 -30.72 4.38
N VAL A 4 -48.99 -29.95 4.09
CA VAL A 4 -48.77 -28.56 4.51
C VAL A 4 -47.73 -27.89 3.58
N ILE A 5 -48.00 -26.64 3.20
CA ILE A 5 -47.11 -25.68 2.54
C ILE A 5 -46.32 -24.95 3.63
N ILE A 6 -44.99 -24.93 3.55
CA ILE A 6 -44.16 -23.92 4.24
C ILE A 6 -43.25 -23.26 3.21
N LEU A 7 -43.60 -22.02 2.87
CA LEU A 7 -42.72 -21.02 2.29
C LEU A 7 -41.69 -20.58 3.34
N SER A 8 -40.41 -20.63 2.99
CA SER A 8 -39.38 -19.82 3.64
C SER A 8 -38.62 -19.05 2.57
N LEU A 9 -38.94 -17.75 2.49
CA LEU A 9 -38.26 -16.74 1.70
C LEU A 9 -36.89 -16.40 2.28
N LEU A 10 -35.95 -16.15 1.35
CA LEU A 10 -34.79 -15.28 1.39
C LEU A 10 -34.17 -14.90 2.75
N GLY A 11 -32.94 -15.37 2.94
CA GLY A 11 -31.93 -14.74 3.78
C GLY A 11 -30.55 -14.97 3.14
N ILE A 12 -30.29 -14.36 1.97
CA ILE A 12 -28.93 -14.30 1.42
C ILE A 12 -28.16 -13.32 2.30
N LEU A 13 -27.57 -13.83 3.40
CA LEU A 13 -26.44 -13.17 4.02
C LEU A 13 -25.24 -13.38 3.09
N GLY A 14 -24.96 -12.37 2.28
CA GLY A 14 -23.71 -12.27 1.55
C GLY A 14 -22.56 -12.37 2.54
N MET A 15 -21.83 -13.49 2.49
CA MET A 15 -20.50 -13.57 3.05
C MET A 15 -19.62 -12.64 2.20
N GLY A 16 -19.43 -11.41 2.70
CA GLY A 16 -18.45 -10.49 2.17
C GLY A 16 -17.08 -11.15 2.23
N ARG A 17 -16.50 -11.40 1.06
CA ARG A 17 -15.08 -11.74 0.93
C ARG A 17 -14.26 -10.61 1.54
N CYS A 18 -13.37 -10.95 2.46
CA CYS A 18 -12.41 -10.00 3.02
C CYS A 18 -11.27 -9.85 2.00
N SER A 19 -11.21 -8.72 1.30
CA SER A 19 -10.10 -8.36 0.41
C SER A 19 -8.86 -8.12 1.26
N LYS A 20 -7.75 -8.81 0.96
CA LYS A 20 -6.43 -8.47 1.51
C LYS A 20 -5.89 -7.25 0.77
N ASP A 21 -5.35 -6.30 1.54
CA ASP A 21 -4.53 -5.15 1.15
C ASP A 21 -5.12 -4.09 0.19
N GLY A 22 -6.25 -3.50 0.60
CA GLY A 22 -6.60 -2.14 0.20
C GLY A 22 -6.58 -1.21 1.43
N LEU A 23 -6.04 0.01 1.28
CA LEU A 23 -6.35 1.08 2.23
C LEU A 23 -7.86 1.34 2.14
N VAL A 24 -8.57 1.21 3.25
CA VAL A 24 -10.02 1.44 3.30
C VAL A 24 -10.27 2.67 4.16
N ASN A 25 -11.25 3.48 3.78
CA ASN A 25 -11.81 4.49 4.67
C ASN A 25 -12.53 3.81 5.85
N VAL A 26 -11.83 3.64 6.95
CA VAL A 26 -12.33 2.94 8.15
C VAL A 26 -13.30 3.80 8.96
N ALA A 27 -13.38 5.11 8.68
CA ALA A 27 -14.27 6.04 9.39
C ALA A 27 -15.75 5.76 9.13
N LEU A 28 -16.11 5.25 7.95
CA LEU A 28 -17.50 4.92 7.55
C LEU A 28 -18.20 3.95 8.51
N ARG A 29 -17.43 3.11 9.21
CA ARG A 29 -17.94 2.13 10.18
C ARG A 29 -17.81 2.62 11.64
N GLY A 30 -17.23 3.79 11.83
CA GLY A 30 -16.97 4.38 13.13
C GLY A 30 -18.23 4.97 13.78
N LYS A 31 -18.05 5.49 14.99
CA LYS A 31 -19.06 6.30 15.67
C LYS A 31 -18.50 7.70 15.89
N ALA A 32 -19.06 8.68 15.20
CA ALA A 32 -18.67 10.06 15.36
C ALA A 32 -19.36 10.73 16.55
N ALA A 33 -18.64 11.63 17.21
CA ALA A 33 -19.10 12.52 18.27
C ALA A 33 -18.43 13.89 18.10
N GLN A 34 -19.02 14.94 18.66
CA GLN A 34 -18.46 16.28 18.62
C GLN A 34 -18.84 17.04 19.89
N SER A 35 -18.10 18.10 20.22
CA SER A 35 -18.25 18.90 21.45
C SER A 35 -19.65 19.46 21.64
N SER A 36 -20.28 19.93 20.56
CA SER A 36 -21.65 20.45 20.57
C SER A 36 -22.28 20.32 19.19
N THR A 37 -23.60 20.34 19.06
CA THR A 37 -24.28 20.22 17.76
C THR A 37 -25.08 21.47 17.43
N TYR A 38 -24.75 22.12 16.31
CA TYR A 38 -25.55 23.21 15.77
C TYR A 38 -26.59 22.66 14.78
N TYR A 39 -27.86 22.93 15.07
CA TYR A 39 -28.99 22.55 14.23
C TYR A 39 -28.95 21.05 13.85
N ARG A 40 -29.05 20.73 12.56
CA ARG A 40 -29.00 19.36 12.05
C ARG A 40 -27.58 18.85 11.80
N GLY A 41 -26.53 19.66 12.02
CA GLY A 41 -25.12 19.33 11.74
C GLY A 41 -24.50 18.30 12.69
N THR A 42 -25.11 17.12 12.79
CA THR A 42 -24.65 16.04 13.67
C THR A 42 -23.28 15.50 13.26
N ALA A 43 -22.51 15.00 14.23
CA ALA A 43 -21.16 14.48 14.00
C ALA A 43 -21.08 13.36 12.95
N LYS A 44 -22.13 12.52 12.86
CA LYS A 44 -22.17 11.37 11.93
C LYS A 44 -22.08 11.78 10.46
N ARG A 45 -22.49 13.00 10.11
CA ARG A 45 -22.46 13.49 8.73
C ARG A 45 -21.05 13.53 8.15
N ALA A 46 -20.04 13.74 8.98
CA ALA A 46 -18.66 13.76 8.52
C ALA A 46 -18.06 12.36 8.23
N ILE A 47 -18.84 11.28 8.34
CA ILE A 47 -18.39 9.91 8.04
C ILE A 47 -19.49 9.14 7.29
N ASP A 48 -20.34 9.84 6.55
CA ASP A 48 -21.46 9.22 5.85
C ASP A 48 -21.10 8.80 4.41
N GLY A 49 -19.88 9.10 3.97
CA GLY A 49 -19.36 8.78 2.64
C GLY A 49 -19.77 9.78 1.57
N ILE A 50 -20.36 10.92 1.95
CA ILE A 50 -20.87 11.92 1.02
C ILE A 50 -20.07 13.22 1.19
N ARG A 51 -19.22 13.53 0.21
CA ARG A 51 -18.41 14.76 0.19
C ARG A 51 -19.21 16.03 -0.17
N ASN A 52 -20.53 16.08 0.04
CA ASN A 52 -21.32 17.27 -0.31
C ASN A 52 -20.97 18.42 0.64
N THR A 53 -20.51 19.52 0.07
CA THR A 53 -19.88 20.62 0.81
C THR A 53 -20.85 21.73 1.20
N THR A 54 -22.10 21.66 0.71
CA THR A 54 -23.17 22.59 1.06
C THR A 54 -23.86 22.17 2.35
N PHE A 55 -23.68 22.98 3.41
CA PHE A 55 -24.22 22.66 4.75
C PHE A 55 -25.73 22.40 4.79
N LYS A 56 -26.51 23.06 3.90
CA LYS A 56 -27.97 22.90 3.85
C LYS A 56 -28.42 21.54 3.31
N ASP A 57 -27.54 20.82 2.62
CA ASP A 57 -27.83 19.52 2.00
C ASP A 57 -27.62 18.35 2.95
N ASP A 58 -27.49 18.66 4.25
CA ASP A 58 -27.52 17.70 5.33
C ASP A 58 -26.36 16.67 5.34
N SER A 59 -25.22 17.02 4.72
CA SER A 59 -24.00 16.18 4.60
C SER A 59 -22.80 16.69 5.40
N CYS A 60 -22.92 17.81 6.14
CA CYS A 60 -21.81 18.30 6.98
C CYS A 60 -22.16 18.31 8.46
N SER A 61 -21.17 17.98 9.29
CA SER A 61 -21.17 18.20 10.74
C SER A 61 -20.95 19.68 11.06
N HIS A 62 -21.44 20.17 12.21
CA HIS A 62 -21.27 21.55 12.64
C HIS A 62 -21.43 21.73 14.15
N THR A 63 -20.44 22.34 14.81
CA THR A 63 -20.50 22.68 16.24
C THR A 63 -21.21 24.02 16.49
N LEU A 64 -21.62 24.29 17.72
CA LEU A 64 -21.94 25.66 18.15
C LEU A 64 -20.66 26.52 18.14
N GLY A 65 -20.85 27.84 18.26
CA GLY A 65 -19.75 28.76 18.55
C GLY A 65 -19.30 28.55 19.99
N GLU A 66 -18.11 27.98 20.18
CA GLU A 66 -17.60 27.60 21.50
C GLU A 66 -16.08 27.71 21.59
N THR A 67 -15.54 27.60 22.80
CA THR A 67 -14.09 27.58 23.00
C THR A 67 -13.57 26.16 22.77
N ASN A 68 -12.56 26.02 21.92
CA ASN A 68 -11.90 24.75 21.62
C ASN A 68 -12.84 23.63 21.11
N PRO A 69 -13.67 23.85 20.07
CA PRO A 69 -14.53 22.81 19.52
C PRO A 69 -13.73 21.63 18.98
N TRP A 70 -14.32 20.44 19.09
CA TRP A 70 -13.72 19.21 18.60
C TRP A 70 -14.75 18.29 17.94
N TRP A 71 -14.27 17.51 16.98
CA TRP A 71 -14.97 16.38 16.41
C TRP A 71 -14.09 15.14 16.54
N ARG A 72 -14.69 13.97 16.75
CA ARG A 72 -13.97 12.70 16.90
C ARG A 72 -14.75 11.56 16.26
N VAL A 73 -14.04 10.64 15.61
CA VAL A 73 -14.56 9.31 15.28
C VAL A 73 -13.90 8.23 16.13
N ASP A 74 -14.72 7.38 16.74
CA ASP A 74 -14.31 6.10 17.33
C ASP A 74 -14.35 5.02 16.23
N LEU A 75 -13.19 4.54 15.82
CA LEU A 75 -13.01 3.53 14.78
C LEU A 75 -13.36 2.10 15.27
N ARG A 76 -13.79 1.95 16.52
CA ARG A 76 -14.13 0.69 17.23
C ARG A 76 -12.95 -0.19 17.62
N LYS A 77 -11.93 -0.25 16.77
CA LYS A 77 -10.65 -0.91 17.05
C LYS A 77 -9.49 0.02 16.70
N THR A 78 -8.30 -0.32 17.16
CA THR A 78 -7.08 0.40 16.79
C THR A 78 -6.76 0.11 15.33
N TYR A 79 -6.39 1.16 14.59
CA TYR A 79 -5.90 1.04 13.23
C TYR A 79 -4.54 1.73 13.09
N GLN A 80 -3.77 1.33 12.09
CA GLN A 80 -2.62 2.08 11.62
C GLN A 80 -3.10 3.09 10.56
N VAL A 81 -3.32 4.33 10.98
CA VAL A 81 -3.86 5.39 10.12
C VAL A 81 -2.76 5.92 9.21
N THR A 82 -2.88 5.67 7.92
CA THR A 82 -1.90 6.11 6.92
C THR A 82 -2.14 7.55 6.49
N SER A 83 -3.39 7.91 6.25
CA SER A 83 -3.78 9.27 5.93
C SER A 83 -5.19 9.61 6.39
N VAL A 84 -5.45 10.91 6.55
CA VAL A 84 -6.77 11.45 6.85
C VAL A 84 -7.13 12.49 5.80
N THR A 85 -8.23 12.30 5.08
CA THR A 85 -8.76 13.27 4.11
C THR A 85 -9.88 14.06 4.76
N ILE A 86 -9.79 15.39 4.70
CA ILE A 86 -10.81 16.30 5.24
C ILE A 86 -11.45 17.07 4.09
N THR A 87 -12.77 16.98 3.96
CA THR A 87 -13.57 17.80 3.04
C THR A 87 -14.15 19.00 3.78
N ASN A 88 -13.78 20.19 3.34
CA ASN A 88 -14.21 21.45 3.94
C ASN A 88 -15.52 21.96 3.31
N ARG A 89 -16.20 22.85 4.03
CA ARG A 89 -17.43 23.50 3.59
C ARG A 89 -17.20 24.46 2.42
N ASP A 90 -18.19 24.59 1.55
CA ASP A 90 -18.21 25.53 0.41
C ASP A 90 -18.30 27.03 0.78
N THR A 91 -18.61 27.33 2.04
CA THR A 91 -18.85 28.67 2.57
C THR A 91 -18.24 28.76 3.96
N LEU A 92 -17.64 29.90 4.29
CA LEU A 92 -16.94 30.12 5.58
C LEU A 92 -15.81 29.10 5.82
N ALA A 93 -15.12 28.73 4.75
CA ALA A 93 -14.09 27.70 4.72
C ALA A 93 -12.90 28.03 5.62
N GLU A 94 -12.62 29.31 5.85
CA GLU A 94 -11.55 29.81 6.70
C GLU A 94 -11.68 29.39 8.17
N ARG A 95 -12.88 28.98 8.61
CA ARG A 95 -13.12 28.55 10.00
C ARG A 95 -12.32 27.32 10.41
N ILE A 96 -11.90 26.47 9.47
CA ILE A 96 -11.09 25.29 9.78
C ILE A 96 -9.60 25.63 10.03
N ASN A 97 -9.16 26.84 9.69
CA ASN A 97 -7.77 27.22 9.74
C ASN A 97 -7.24 27.13 11.18
N GLY A 98 -6.15 26.40 11.38
CA GLY A 98 -5.56 26.12 12.69
C GLY A 98 -6.11 24.88 13.38
N ALA A 99 -7.04 24.13 12.76
CA ALA A 99 -7.50 22.85 13.29
C ALA A 99 -6.36 21.80 13.24
N GLU A 100 -6.36 20.90 14.22
CA GLU A 100 -5.34 19.86 14.37
C GLU A 100 -5.98 18.49 14.20
N ILE A 101 -5.37 17.63 13.39
CA ILE A 101 -5.74 16.21 13.31
C ILE A 101 -4.92 15.47 14.37
N ARG A 102 -5.58 14.73 15.25
CA ARG A 102 -4.97 14.01 16.36
C ARG A 102 -5.40 12.54 16.38
N ILE A 103 -4.46 11.63 16.59
CA ILE A 103 -4.68 10.19 16.47
C ILE A 103 -4.08 9.49 17.68
N GLY A 104 -4.86 8.59 18.30
CA GLY A 104 -4.38 7.78 19.41
C GLY A 104 -5.46 6.92 20.05
N ASN A 105 -5.12 6.33 21.19
CA ASN A 105 -5.98 5.38 21.93
C ASN A 105 -6.55 5.96 23.22
N SER A 106 -6.16 7.17 23.62
CA SER A 106 -6.65 7.82 24.84
C SER A 106 -7.95 8.60 24.58
N LEU A 107 -8.87 8.58 25.53
CA LEU A 107 -10.03 9.48 25.59
C LEU A 107 -9.82 10.65 26.56
N GLU A 108 -8.62 10.79 27.14
CA GLU A 108 -8.28 11.95 27.95
C GLU A 108 -8.50 13.26 27.16
N ASN A 109 -9.16 14.23 27.77
CA ASN A 109 -9.59 15.47 27.13
C ASN A 109 -10.32 15.20 25.80
N ASP A 110 -11.27 14.26 25.81
CA ASP A 110 -12.01 13.80 24.64
C ASP A 110 -11.14 13.26 23.50
N GLY A 111 -9.90 12.85 23.79
CA GLY A 111 -8.92 12.43 22.78
C GLY A 111 -8.16 13.58 22.14
N ASN A 112 -8.39 14.82 22.55
CA ASN A 112 -7.66 16.00 22.06
C ASN A 112 -6.22 16.08 22.60
N SER A 113 -5.87 15.24 23.58
CA SER A 113 -4.49 15.07 24.06
C SER A 113 -3.68 14.06 23.25
N ASN A 114 -4.31 13.30 22.35
CA ASN A 114 -3.60 12.34 21.49
C ASN A 114 -2.61 13.04 20.56
N HIS A 115 -1.66 12.26 20.01
CA HIS A 115 -0.56 12.77 19.20
C HIS A 115 -1.09 13.48 17.95
N ARG A 116 -0.48 14.62 17.60
CA ARG A 116 -0.85 15.40 16.42
C ARG A 116 -0.32 14.71 15.16
N CYS A 117 -1.20 14.33 14.25
CA CYS A 117 -0.85 13.93 12.88
C CYS A 117 -0.50 15.16 12.05
N ALA A 118 -1.41 16.14 11.95
CA ALA A 118 -1.24 17.30 11.08
C ALA A 118 -1.86 18.57 11.66
N LEU A 119 -1.37 19.71 11.19
CA LEU A 119 -1.99 21.03 11.37
C LEU A 119 -2.64 21.44 10.05
N ILE A 120 -3.91 21.79 10.09
CA ILE A 120 -4.67 22.29 8.94
C ILE A 120 -4.42 23.79 8.84
N SER A 121 -3.44 24.20 8.01
CA SER A 121 -3.19 25.62 7.77
C SER A 121 -4.37 26.29 7.07
N SER A 122 -4.86 25.66 5.99
CA SER A 122 -6.07 26.06 5.28
C SER A 122 -6.56 24.92 4.39
N ILE A 123 -7.88 24.82 4.21
CA ILE A 123 -8.49 24.02 3.14
C ILE A 123 -9.43 24.96 2.39
N PRO A 124 -9.27 25.19 1.07
CA PRO A 124 -10.15 26.12 0.37
C PRO A 124 -11.60 25.63 0.36
N ALA A 125 -12.51 26.54 0.02
CA ALA A 125 -13.94 26.29 0.07
C ALA A 125 -14.36 25.11 -0.82
N GLY A 126 -15.05 24.14 -0.22
CA GLY A 126 -15.55 22.95 -0.91
C GLY A 126 -14.49 21.93 -1.30
N CYS A 127 -13.24 22.12 -0.87
CA CYS A 127 -12.12 21.26 -1.23
C CYS A 127 -11.92 20.12 -0.24
N SER A 128 -11.36 19.02 -0.73
CA SER A 128 -10.79 17.97 0.10
C SER A 128 -9.27 18.12 0.16
N THR A 129 -8.66 17.83 1.31
CA THR A 129 -7.21 17.78 1.46
C THR A 129 -6.82 16.55 2.27
N THR A 130 -5.85 15.81 1.75
CA THR A 130 -5.33 14.59 2.37
C THR A 130 -4.08 14.92 3.19
N PHE A 131 -4.10 14.52 4.45
CA PHE A 131 -3.00 14.70 5.40
C PHE A 131 -2.35 13.34 5.67
N GLN A 132 -1.05 13.24 5.41
CA GLN A 132 -0.30 12.01 5.67
C GLN A 132 -0.03 11.86 7.16
N CYS A 133 -0.47 10.73 7.73
CA CYS A 133 -0.31 10.38 9.14
C CYS A 133 0.68 9.23 9.37
N HIS A 134 1.30 8.70 8.31
CA HIS A 134 2.44 7.80 8.38
C HIS A 134 2.26 6.57 9.28
N GLY A 135 1.05 5.99 9.30
CA GLY A 135 0.75 4.76 10.05
C GLY A 135 0.53 4.98 11.55
N MET A 136 0.22 6.22 11.98
CA MET A 136 -0.10 6.52 13.38
C MET A 136 -1.18 5.57 13.92
N GLN A 137 -0.88 4.92 15.04
CA GLN A 137 -1.78 3.98 15.67
C GLN A 137 -2.83 4.71 16.50
N GLY A 138 -4.11 4.45 16.23
CA GLY A 138 -5.18 5.01 17.02
C GLY A 138 -6.53 4.34 16.78
N LYS A 139 -7.30 4.24 17.85
CA LYS A 139 -8.73 3.94 17.84
C LYS A 139 -9.56 5.21 17.61
N TYR A 140 -9.04 6.36 18.04
CA TYR A 140 -9.69 7.65 17.93
C TYR A 140 -8.95 8.56 16.98
N VAL A 141 -9.69 9.18 16.06
CA VAL A 141 -9.22 10.29 15.23
C VAL A 141 -10.04 11.52 15.58
N ASN A 142 -9.35 12.57 16.01
CA ASN A 142 -9.93 13.85 16.42
C ASN A 142 -9.53 14.94 15.44
N VAL A 143 -10.46 15.86 15.17
CA VAL A 143 -10.18 17.17 14.59
C VAL A 143 -10.46 18.20 15.68
N PHE A 144 -9.42 18.90 16.11
CA PHE A 144 -9.46 19.79 17.27
C PHE A 144 -9.05 21.20 16.90
N LEU A 145 -9.96 22.17 17.05
CA LEU A 145 -9.70 23.56 16.69
C LEU A 145 -9.57 24.40 17.95
N LYS A 146 -8.35 24.82 18.28
CA LYS A 146 -8.09 25.65 19.46
C LYS A 146 -8.45 27.12 19.20
N GLY A 147 -9.07 27.76 20.18
CA GLY A 147 -9.39 29.17 20.14
C GLY A 147 -10.70 29.50 20.83
N TYR A 148 -10.90 30.78 21.11
CA TYR A 148 -12.15 31.31 21.65
C TYR A 148 -13.19 31.49 20.53
N MET A 149 -14.45 31.13 20.80
CA MET A 149 -15.60 31.33 19.88
C MET A 149 -15.35 30.78 18.46
N GLN A 150 -14.85 29.57 18.39
CA GLN A 150 -14.58 28.84 17.15
C GLN A 150 -15.78 28.00 16.72
N TYR A 151 -15.81 27.65 15.43
CA TYR A 151 -16.85 26.83 14.83
C TYR A 151 -16.18 25.74 13.99
N LEU A 152 -16.39 24.48 14.32
CA LEU A 152 -15.87 23.37 13.54
C LEU A 152 -16.96 22.82 12.63
N THR A 153 -16.70 22.78 11.33
CA THR A 153 -17.57 22.18 10.32
C THR A 153 -16.74 21.25 9.46
N LEU A 154 -17.16 19.99 9.35
CA LEU A 154 -16.50 18.97 8.53
C LEU A 154 -17.56 18.32 7.66
N CYS A 155 -17.37 18.37 6.34
CA CYS A 155 -18.31 17.78 5.39
C CYS A 155 -18.01 16.31 5.10
N GLU A 156 -16.75 15.90 5.16
CA GLU A 156 -16.39 14.49 5.20
C GLU A 156 -15.00 14.33 5.82
N VAL A 157 -14.81 13.25 6.58
CA VAL A 157 -13.56 12.86 7.23
C VAL A 157 -13.30 11.40 6.90
N GLU A 158 -12.33 11.17 6.04
CA GLU A 158 -11.97 9.83 5.60
C GLU A 158 -10.68 9.42 6.29
N VAL A 159 -10.70 8.27 6.93
CA VAL A 159 -9.54 7.74 7.65
C VAL A 159 -9.08 6.53 6.88
N ASN A 160 -8.04 6.69 6.07
CA ASN A 160 -7.43 5.58 5.35
C ASN A 160 -6.47 4.86 6.28
N ALA A 161 -6.72 3.57 6.50
CA ALA A 161 -5.95 2.82 7.48
C ALA A 161 -5.94 1.32 7.19
N HIS A 162 -4.88 0.65 7.64
CA HIS A 162 -4.85 -0.80 7.75
C HIS A 162 -5.39 -1.24 9.11
N PRO A 163 -6.15 -2.35 9.21
CA PRO A 163 -6.46 -2.98 10.48
C PRO A 163 -5.17 -3.13 11.29
N ALA A 164 -5.12 -2.61 12.53
CA ALA A 164 -3.95 -2.87 13.35
C ALA A 164 -3.81 -4.39 13.54
N PRO A 165 -2.59 -4.95 13.51
CA PRO A 165 -2.38 -6.36 13.84
C PRO A 165 -2.98 -6.63 15.22
N ILE A 166 -3.97 -7.51 15.30
CA ILE A 166 -4.40 -8.11 16.56
C ILE A 166 -3.44 -9.27 16.80
N GLU A 167 -2.83 -9.35 17.98
CA GLU A 167 -2.14 -10.56 18.41
C GLU A 167 -3.14 -11.73 18.46
N GLU A 168 -2.85 -12.75 17.64
CA GLU A 168 -3.27 -14.16 17.68
C GLU A 168 -4.58 -14.65 17.02
N VAL A 169 -4.38 -15.78 16.31
CA VAL A 169 -5.27 -16.88 15.84
C VAL A 169 -6.07 -16.73 14.52
N GLY A 170 -5.55 -17.40 13.48
CA GLY A 170 -6.31 -18.36 12.65
C GLY A 170 -6.91 -17.87 11.31
N PRO A 171 -6.65 -18.56 10.17
CA PRO A 171 -6.93 -18.05 8.83
C PRO A 171 -8.32 -18.44 8.30
N THR A 172 -8.85 -17.65 7.35
CA THR A 172 -9.78 -18.12 6.33
C THR A 172 -9.17 -17.90 4.95
N GLN A 173 -9.22 -18.96 4.13
CA GLN A 173 -8.71 -19.05 2.78
C GLN A 173 -9.56 -18.32 1.75
N ALA A 174 -8.89 -17.80 0.71
CA ALA A 174 -9.19 -18.00 -0.71
C ALA A 174 -7.91 -17.56 -1.44
N SER A 175 -7.03 -18.51 -1.76
CA SER A 175 -6.97 -19.29 -3.01
C SER A 175 -5.97 -18.66 -3.95
N GLU A 176 -4.92 -19.43 -4.22
CA GLU A 176 -3.88 -19.19 -5.22
C GLU A 176 -4.47 -18.75 -6.56
N LEU A 177 -3.75 -17.87 -7.25
CA LEU A 177 -3.59 -18.06 -8.68
C LEU A 177 -2.11 -17.94 -9.02
N SER A 178 -1.60 -19.05 -9.53
CA SER A 178 -0.32 -19.23 -10.20
C SER A 178 -0.05 -18.14 -11.23
N LEU A 179 1.16 -17.56 -11.18
CA LEU A 179 1.73 -16.81 -12.30
C LEU A 179 2.12 -17.79 -13.43
N ILE A 180 1.14 -18.15 -14.23
CA ILE A 180 1.34 -18.19 -15.67
C ILE A 180 1.15 -16.73 -16.08
N VAL A 181 2.15 -16.10 -16.70
CA VAL A 181 1.99 -14.75 -17.27
C VAL A 181 0.94 -14.89 -18.38
N PRO A 182 -0.32 -14.42 -18.21
CA PRO A 182 -1.26 -14.38 -19.30
C PRO A 182 -0.81 -13.22 -20.19
N VAL A 183 -0.88 -13.41 -21.50
CA VAL A 183 -0.90 -12.28 -22.43
C VAL A 183 -2.11 -11.43 -22.00
N THR A 184 -1.85 -10.27 -21.40
CA THR A 184 -2.91 -9.36 -20.97
C THR A 184 -3.25 -8.45 -22.14
N ASP A 185 -4.46 -8.59 -22.68
CA ASP A 185 -4.99 -7.62 -23.63
C ASP A 185 -5.27 -6.31 -22.90
N ASN A 186 -4.66 -5.21 -23.36
CA ASN A 186 -5.06 -3.87 -22.97
C ASN A 186 -6.45 -3.59 -23.58
N VAL A 187 -7.51 -3.83 -22.82
CA VAL A 187 -8.89 -3.67 -23.30
C VAL A 187 -9.32 -2.21 -23.42
N ALA A 188 -8.53 -1.27 -22.90
CA ALA A 188 -8.78 0.16 -23.02
C ALA A 188 -8.31 0.75 -24.36
N LEU A 189 -7.44 0.05 -25.09
CA LEU A 189 -6.85 0.53 -26.35
C LEU A 189 -7.93 1.03 -27.33
N LYS A 190 -7.83 2.31 -27.71
CA LYS A 190 -8.74 3.03 -28.62
C LYS A 190 -10.22 2.99 -28.22
N LYS A 191 -10.52 2.75 -26.95
CA LYS A 191 -11.89 2.86 -26.42
C LYS A 191 -12.30 4.32 -26.27
N THR A 192 -13.61 4.53 -26.15
CA THR A 192 -14.17 5.87 -25.98
C THR A 192 -13.85 6.40 -24.58
N THR A 193 -13.35 7.62 -24.53
CA THR A 193 -12.97 8.28 -23.27
C THR A 193 -13.73 9.58 -23.07
N ASN A 194 -13.81 10.02 -21.82
CA ASN A 194 -14.28 11.34 -21.42
C ASN A 194 -13.40 11.87 -20.29
N GLN A 195 -13.33 13.19 -20.17
CA GLN A 195 -12.71 13.87 -19.03
C GLN A 195 -13.57 15.05 -18.58
N SER A 196 -13.36 15.51 -17.35
CA SER A 196 -14.11 16.61 -16.73
C SER A 196 -14.05 17.90 -17.55
N SER A 197 -12.88 18.20 -18.10
CA SER A 197 -12.66 19.33 -18.99
C SER A 197 -11.45 19.05 -19.88
N GLN A 198 -11.28 19.83 -20.94
CA GLN A 198 -10.13 19.72 -21.83
C GLN A 198 -9.35 21.04 -21.84
N TYR A 199 -8.06 20.99 -21.51
CA TYR A 199 -7.21 22.17 -21.45
C TYR A 199 -6.99 22.80 -22.83
N SER A 200 -6.64 21.98 -23.82
CA SER A 200 -6.46 22.40 -25.21
C SER A 200 -6.77 21.25 -26.17
N HIS A 201 -6.81 21.55 -27.48
CA HIS A 201 -7.03 20.53 -28.52
C HIS A 201 -5.99 19.38 -28.48
N MET A 202 -4.80 19.60 -27.89
CA MET A 202 -3.75 18.59 -27.75
C MET A 202 -3.93 17.67 -26.54
N GLY A 203 -4.74 18.06 -25.55
CA GLY A 203 -4.98 17.31 -24.33
C GLY A 203 -6.27 16.50 -24.36
N SER A 204 -6.60 15.87 -25.50
CA SER A 204 -7.83 15.06 -25.63
C SER A 204 -7.81 13.88 -24.66
N SER A 205 -8.96 13.46 -24.15
CA SER A 205 -9.02 12.28 -23.27
C SER A 205 -8.59 10.99 -23.97
N ASP A 206 -8.77 10.90 -25.30
CA ASP A 206 -8.49 9.68 -26.07
C ASP A 206 -6.99 9.39 -26.19
N ASN A 207 -6.15 10.40 -25.97
CA ASN A 207 -4.70 10.26 -25.96
C ASN A 207 -4.24 9.27 -24.87
N ALA A 208 -4.95 9.17 -23.75
CA ALA A 208 -4.59 8.27 -22.67
C ALA A 208 -4.91 6.79 -22.95
N VAL A 209 -5.40 6.45 -24.15
CA VAL A 209 -5.66 5.07 -24.58
C VAL A 209 -5.24 4.86 -26.03
N ASP A 210 -4.32 5.67 -26.54
CA ASP A 210 -3.93 5.65 -27.94
C ASP A 210 -2.87 4.57 -28.24
N GLY A 211 -2.33 3.92 -27.20
CA GLY A 211 -1.32 2.88 -27.29
C GLY A 211 0.11 3.41 -27.20
N SER A 212 0.31 4.69 -26.88
CA SER A 212 1.61 5.35 -26.82
C SER A 212 1.89 5.89 -25.42
N ARG A 213 3.00 5.45 -24.83
CA ARG A 213 3.46 5.89 -23.50
C ARG A 213 4.35 7.14 -23.54
N LEU A 214 4.30 7.94 -24.60
CA LEU A 214 5.11 9.15 -24.70
C LEU A 214 4.66 10.16 -23.65
N SER A 215 5.57 10.49 -22.72
CA SER A 215 5.30 11.19 -21.47
C SER A 215 5.44 12.72 -21.55
N MET A 216 5.96 13.24 -22.66
CA MET A 216 6.11 14.68 -22.89
C MET A 216 4.81 15.27 -23.46
N TYR A 217 4.35 16.39 -22.92
CA TYR A 217 3.10 17.02 -23.40
C TYR A 217 3.14 17.38 -24.89
N GLN A 218 4.31 17.72 -25.42
CA GLN A 218 4.50 18.11 -26.82
C GLN A 218 4.35 16.96 -27.81
N ASP A 219 4.46 15.71 -27.33
CA ASP A 219 4.29 14.51 -28.16
C ASP A 219 2.82 14.26 -28.54
N LYS A 220 1.89 15.02 -27.96
CA LYS A 220 0.44 14.96 -28.19
C LYS A 220 -0.17 13.60 -27.84
N SER A 221 0.51 12.83 -26.99
CA SER A 221 0.09 11.52 -26.50
C SER A 221 -0.47 11.59 -25.07
N CYS A 222 -0.63 12.78 -24.49
CA CYS A 222 -1.18 12.93 -23.14
C CYS A 222 -2.52 13.64 -23.12
N SER A 223 -3.45 13.11 -22.33
CA SER A 223 -4.67 13.82 -21.95
C SER A 223 -4.36 14.91 -20.93
N ARG A 224 -5.18 15.98 -20.90
CA ARG A 224 -5.03 17.05 -19.92
C ARG A 224 -6.33 17.81 -19.67
N THR A 225 -6.73 17.85 -18.41
CA THR A 225 -7.84 18.70 -17.96
C THR A 225 -7.40 20.14 -17.73
N LYS A 226 -8.36 21.07 -17.70
CA LYS A 226 -8.10 22.41 -17.15
C LYS A 226 -7.78 22.29 -15.65
N SER A 227 -7.16 23.32 -15.10
CA SER A 227 -7.08 23.46 -13.65
C SER A 227 -8.48 23.73 -13.10
N GLU A 228 -8.99 22.82 -12.30
CA GLU A 228 -10.35 22.84 -11.77
C GLU A 228 -10.42 22.13 -10.41
N VAL A 229 -11.63 22.01 -9.88
CA VAL A 229 -11.89 21.25 -8.65
C VAL A 229 -12.26 19.83 -9.04
N ASN A 230 -11.60 18.86 -8.40
CA ASN A 230 -11.88 17.44 -8.56
C ASN A 230 -11.90 16.94 -10.03
N PRO A 231 -10.86 17.21 -10.85
CA PRO A 231 -10.80 16.73 -12.22
C PRO A 231 -10.83 15.20 -12.32
N TRP A 232 -11.38 14.70 -13.41
CA TRP A 232 -11.49 13.25 -13.64
C TRP A 232 -11.32 12.89 -15.11
N TRP A 233 -10.88 11.66 -15.34
CA TRP A 233 -10.81 11.01 -16.63
C TRP A 233 -11.50 9.64 -16.54
N ARG A 234 -12.15 9.19 -17.61
CA ARG A 234 -12.86 7.91 -17.67
C ARG A 234 -12.74 7.28 -19.05
N VAL A 235 -12.59 5.95 -19.08
CA VAL A 235 -12.77 5.12 -20.27
C VAL A 235 -14.02 4.24 -20.15
N ASP A 236 -14.78 4.12 -21.25
CA ASP A 236 -15.87 3.14 -21.41
C ASP A 236 -15.36 1.91 -22.16
N LEU A 237 -15.23 0.79 -21.45
CA LEU A 237 -14.77 -0.48 -22.01
C LEU A 237 -15.82 -1.17 -22.91
N GLN A 238 -17.00 -0.56 -23.10
CA GLN A 238 -18.16 -1.02 -23.90
C GLN A 238 -18.90 -2.22 -23.32
N ARG A 239 -18.22 -3.08 -22.56
CA ARG A 239 -18.80 -4.17 -21.78
C ARG A 239 -18.13 -4.27 -20.42
N THR A 240 -18.74 -5.03 -19.51
CA THR A 240 -18.16 -5.29 -18.19
C THR A 240 -17.00 -6.28 -18.32
N TYR A 241 -15.85 -5.92 -17.78
CA TYR A 241 -14.67 -6.77 -17.71
C TYR A 241 -14.30 -7.07 -16.27
N ASN A 242 -13.59 -8.18 -16.07
CA ASN A 242 -12.93 -8.52 -14.81
C ASN A 242 -11.51 -7.94 -14.84
N VAL A 243 -11.32 -6.76 -14.25
CA VAL A 243 -10.07 -5.98 -14.37
C VAL A 243 -9.04 -6.47 -13.36
N THR A 244 -7.93 -7.01 -13.85
CA THR A 244 -6.86 -7.58 -13.00
C THR A 244 -5.87 -6.52 -12.57
N SER A 245 -5.44 -5.65 -13.49
CA SER A 245 -4.55 -4.53 -13.18
C SER A 245 -4.79 -3.34 -14.10
N ILE A 246 -4.40 -2.16 -13.64
CA ILE A 246 -4.40 -0.92 -14.42
C ILE A 246 -2.98 -0.38 -14.43
N THR A 247 -2.46 -0.10 -15.62
CA THR A 247 -1.16 0.55 -15.79
C THR A 247 -1.37 2.00 -16.18
N VAL A 248 -0.72 2.93 -15.48
CA VAL A 248 -0.82 4.37 -15.74
C VAL A 248 0.58 4.90 -16.08
N THR A 249 0.65 5.69 -17.15
CA THR A 249 1.79 6.53 -17.52
C THR A 249 1.39 7.99 -17.30
N ASN A 250 2.10 8.68 -16.42
CA ASN A 250 1.86 10.09 -16.11
C ASN A 250 2.66 11.02 -17.05
N ILE A 251 2.28 12.30 -17.04
CA ILE A 251 3.08 13.37 -17.64
C ILE A 251 4.38 13.58 -16.87
N GLU A 252 5.38 14.04 -17.59
CA GLU A 252 6.76 14.10 -17.10
C GLU A 252 7.33 15.51 -17.04
N ASP A 253 7.02 16.34 -18.05
CA ASP A 253 7.58 17.67 -18.23
C ASP A 253 6.77 18.79 -17.57
N ILE A 254 5.56 18.51 -17.10
CA ILE A 254 4.64 19.51 -16.53
C ILE A 254 4.07 19.01 -15.20
N ASP A 255 4.68 19.44 -14.11
CA ASP A 255 4.27 19.18 -12.72
C ASP A 255 3.85 17.71 -12.47
N PRO A 256 4.76 16.73 -12.68
CA PRO A 256 4.44 15.29 -12.60
C PRO A 256 3.81 14.90 -11.25
N GLU A 257 4.17 15.57 -10.17
CA GLU A 257 3.65 15.34 -8.81
C GLU A 257 2.15 15.70 -8.66
N MET A 258 1.54 16.37 -9.65
CA MET A 258 0.14 16.83 -9.54
C MET A 258 -0.88 15.69 -9.49
N ILE A 259 -0.54 14.53 -10.05
CA ILE A 259 -1.36 13.31 -9.99
C ILE A 259 -1.41 12.70 -8.59
N ASP A 260 -0.54 13.12 -7.67
CA ASP A 260 -0.49 12.59 -6.30
C ASP A 260 -1.83 12.79 -5.60
N GLY A 261 -2.34 11.69 -5.05
CA GLY A 261 -3.66 11.58 -4.44
C GLY A 261 -4.76 11.15 -5.40
N ALA A 262 -4.48 10.88 -6.68
CA ALA A 262 -5.48 10.37 -7.62
C ALA A 262 -6.00 8.99 -7.19
N GLU A 263 -7.32 8.80 -7.30
CA GLU A 263 -8.07 7.61 -6.96
C GLU A 263 -8.48 6.88 -8.25
N ILE A 264 -8.25 5.57 -8.36
CA ILE A 264 -8.64 4.74 -9.50
C ILE A 264 -9.90 3.96 -9.10
N HIS A 265 -11.03 4.19 -9.78
CA HIS A 265 -12.31 3.54 -9.52
C HIS A 265 -12.77 2.67 -10.68
N ILE A 266 -13.35 1.51 -10.39
CA ILE A 266 -13.81 0.54 -11.40
C ILE A 266 -15.23 0.11 -11.07
N GLY A 267 -16.14 0.19 -12.04
CA GLY A 267 -17.51 -0.30 -11.84
C GLY A 267 -18.44 -0.10 -13.02
N ASN A 268 -19.74 -0.25 -12.78
CA ASN A 268 -20.79 -0.16 -13.80
C ASN A 268 -21.69 1.08 -13.64
N SER A 269 -21.52 1.86 -12.58
CA SER A 269 -22.33 3.07 -12.32
C SER A 269 -21.70 4.29 -13.00
N LEU A 270 -22.55 5.16 -13.54
CA LEU A 270 -22.18 6.51 -13.99
C LEU A 270 -22.58 7.60 -12.98
N GLN A 271 -23.07 7.23 -11.80
CA GLN A 271 -23.32 8.20 -10.73
C GLN A 271 -22.02 8.94 -10.38
N ASN A 272 -22.11 10.26 -10.22
CA ASN A 272 -20.93 11.12 -10.05
C ASN A 272 -19.85 10.87 -11.14
N ASN A 273 -20.30 10.72 -12.39
CA ASN A 273 -19.47 10.38 -13.55
C ASN A 273 -18.71 9.05 -13.44
N GLY A 274 -19.02 8.19 -12.47
CA GLY A 274 -18.30 6.95 -12.17
C GLY A 274 -17.23 7.08 -11.09
N ASN A 275 -17.00 8.28 -10.54
CA ASN A 275 -16.03 8.54 -9.48
C ASN A 275 -16.48 7.97 -8.11
N SER A 276 -17.70 7.44 -8.02
CA SER A 276 -18.22 6.76 -6.82
C SER A 276 -18.20 5.24 -6.94
N ASN A 277 -17.65 4.69 -8.03
CA ASN A 277 -17.47 3.24 -8.16
C ASN A 277 -16.43 2.73 -7.14
N PRO A 278 -16.39 1.41 -6.85
CA PRO A 278 -15.38 0.82 -5.99
C PRO A 278 -13.95 1.27 -6.33
N LEU A 279 -13.20 1.64 -5.29
CA LEU A 279 -11.80 2.05 -5.39
C LEU A 279 -10.93 0.81 -5.66
N CYS A 280 -10.16 0.83 -6.75
CA CYS A 280 -9.06 -0.11 -6.98
C CYS A 280 -7.81 0.32 -6.20
N ALA A 281 -7.33 1.55 -6.41
CA ALA A 281 -6.06 2.01 -5.84
C ALA A 281 -5.99 3.55 -5.71
N VAL A 282 -5.04 4.02 -4.90
CA VAL A 282 -4.70 5.45 -4.78
C VAL A 282 -3.25 5.64 -5.23
N ILE A 283 -3.01 6.61 -6.10
CA ILE A 283 -1.70 7.03 -6.57
C ILE A 283 -1.08 7.94 -5.50
N SER A 284 -0.30 7.37 -4.58
CA SER A 284 0.20 8.10 -3.40
C SER A 284 1.40 9.01 -3.66
N SER A 285 2.26 8.65 -4.61
CA SER A 285 3.40 9.45 -5.07
C SER A 285 3.87 8.93 -6.42
N TYR A 286 3.97 9.79 -7.43
CA TYR A 286 4.42 9.41 -8.77
C TYR A 286 5.82 9.99 -9.04
N PRO A 287 6.91 9.21 -8.93
CA PRO A 287 8.20 9.68 -9.41
C PRO A 287 8.08 9.92 -10.92
N ALA A 288 8.46 11.11 -11.38
CA ALA A 288 8.53 11.40 -12.81
C ALA A 288 9.28 10.26 -13.53
N TRP A 289 8.96 9.98 -14.80
CA TRP A 289 9.64 9.00 -15.66
C TRP A 289 9.33 7.49 -15.44
N GLU A 290 8.45 7.07 -14.50
CA GLU A 290 8.05 5.65 -14.32
C GLU A 290 6.66 5.32 -14.87
N VAL A 291 6.41 4.05 -15.22
CA VAL A 291 5.08 3.51 -15.55
C VAL A 291 4.59 2.72 -14.33
N MET A 292 3.44 3.09 -13.77
CA MET A 292 2.93 2.50 -12.53
C MET A 292 1.84 1.49 -12.83
N THR A 293 1.97 0.26 -12.30
CA THR A 293 0.93 -0.78 -12.41
C THR A 293 0.25 -1.01 -11.06
N PHE A 294 -1.08 -0.91 -11.05
CA PHE A 294 -1.93 -1.07 -9.87
C PHE A 294 -2.72 -2.38 -9.99
N GLN A 295 -2.60 -3.26 -8.99
CA GLN A 295 -3.33 -4.53 -8.97
C GLN A 295 -4.75 -4.31 -8.45
N CYS A 296 -5.75 -4.63 -9.27
CA CYS A 296 -7.17 -4.38 -8.97
C CYS A 296 -7.93 -5.64 -8.56
N SER A 297 -7.25 -6.79 -8.41
CA SER A 297 -7.82 -8.02 -7.85
C SER A 297 -9.11 -8.52 -8.51
N GLY A 298 -9.33 -8.18 -9.79
CA GLY A 298 -10.51 -8.64 -10.53
C GLY A 298 -11.80 -7.88 -10.21
N ILE A 299 -11.74 -6.56 -10.01
CA ILE A 299 -12.96 -5.76 -9.87
C ILE A 299 -13.71 -5.76 -11.22
N GLU A 300 -15.00 -6.11 -11.17
CA GLU A 300 -15.86 -6.08 -12.35
C GLU A 300 -16.33 -4.66 -12.65
N GLY A 301 -16.07 -4.19 -13.88
CA GLY A 301 -16.54 -2.88 -14.31
C GLY A 301 -16.52 -2.69 -15.82
N ARG A 302 -17.46 -1.87 -16.29
CA ARG A 302 -17.48 -1.32 -17.66
C ARG A 302 -16.72 0.00 -17.72
N TYR A 303 -16.71 0.76 -16.64
CA TYR A 303 -16.08 2.07 -16.54
C TYR A 303 -14.87 2.01 -15.62
N VAL A 304 -13.76 2.57 -16.10
CA VAL A 304 -12.57 2.85 -15.29
C VAL A 304 -12.43 4.37 -15.21
N ASN A 305 -12.40 4.88 -13.99
CA ASN A 305 -12.29 6.30 -13.68
C ASN A 305 -10.98 6.57 -12.94
N ILE A 306 -10.25 7.61 -13.35
CA ILE A 306 -9.16 8.20 -12.56
C ILE A 306 -9.65 9.56 -12.08
N PHE A 307 -9.81 9.69 -10.77
CA PHE A 307 -10.39 10.83 -10.09
C PHE A 307 -9.35 11.51 -9.22
N LEU A 308 -9.08 12.80 -9.42
CA LEU A 308 -8.07 13.51 -8.64
C LEU A 308 -8.77 14.52 -7.71
N PRO A 309 -9.01 14.17 -6.44
CA PRO A 309 -9.66 15.07 -5.50
C PRO A 309 -8.76 16.25 -5.13
N GLY A 310 -9.38 17.41 -4.92
CA GLY A 310 -8.71 18.64 -4.50
C GLY A 310 -9.07 19.84 -5.38
N CYS A 311 -8.47 20.97 -5.07
CA CYS A 311 -8.72 22.25 -5.75
C CYS A 311 -7.49 22.75 -6.49
N ASN A 312 -7.72 23.46 -7.59
CA ASN A 312 -6.67 23.88 -8.53
C ASN A 312 -5.84 22.68 -9.02
N LYS A 313 -6.51 21.55 -9.20
CA LYS A 313 -5.91 20.32 -9.71
C LYS A 313 -6.11 20.29 -11.22
N HIS A 314 -5.14 19.71 -11.93
CA HIS A 314 -5.30 19.32 -13.32
C HIS A 314 -4.81 17.88 -13.43
N LEU A 315 -5.53 17.06 -14.19
CA LEU A 315 -5.20 15.66 -14.38
C LEU A 315 -4.57 15.50 -15.76
N SER A 316 -3.38 14.90 -15.79
CA SER A 316 -2.67 14.56 -17.02
C SER A 316 -2.30 13.09 -17.01
N LEU A 317 -2.72 12.37 -18.06
CA LEU A 317 -2.49 10.94 -18.21
C LEU A 317 -2.00 10.70 -19.63
N CYS A 318 -0.82 10.11 -19.77
CA CYS A 318 -0.20 9.82 -21.06
C CYS A 318 -0.56 8.44 -21.59
N GLU A 319 -0.79 7.46 -20.72
CA GLU A 319 -1.37 6.19 -21.15
C GLU A 319 -2.03 5.49 -19.96
N VAL A 320 -3.19 4.87 -20.18
CA VAL A 320 -3.94 4.09 -19.21
C VAL A 320 -4.30 2.75 -19.83
N GLU A 321 -3.61 1.71 -19.41
CA GLU A 321 -3.82 0.35 -19.90
C GLU A 321 -4.66 -0.41 -18.89
N VAL A 322 -5.74 -1.02 -19.36
CA VAL A 322 -6.63 -1.83 -18.52
C VAL A 322 -6.39 -3.29 -18.90
N ASN A 323 -5.77 -4.03 -17.98
CA ASN A 323 -5.45 -5.43 -18.17
C ASN A 323 -6.54 -6.31 -17.55
N VAL A 324 -6.92 -7.37 -18.26
CA VAL A 324 -7.94 -8.32 -17.84
C VAL A 324 -7.38 -9.74 -17.82
N GLY A 325 -7.90 -10.58 -16.93
CA GLY A 325 -7.54 -11.99 -16.89
C GLY A 325 -8.19 -12.75 -18.05
N SER A 326 -7.42 -13.60 -18.74
CA SER A 326 -7.93 -14.45 -19.82
C SER A 326 -9.05 -15.35 -19.27
N ARG A 327 -10.22 -15.35 -19.92
CA ARG A 327 -11.22 -16.40 -19.71
C ARG A 327 -10.61 -17.71 -20.23
N PRO A 328 -10.63 -18.82 -19.46
CA PRO A 328 -10.38 -20.13 -20.07
C PRO A 328 -11.55 -20.42 -21.02
N GLY A 329 -11.34 -20.28 -22.33
CA GLY A 329 -12.34 -20.70 -23.33
C GLY A 329 -12.45 -19.92 -24.65
N GLU A 330 -11.62 -18.93 -24.94
CA GLU A 330 -11.60 -18.30 -26.27
C GLU A 330 -10.16 -18.31 -26.83
N GLU A 331 -9.72 -19.48 -27.29
CA GLU A 331 -8.65 -19.56 -28.28
C GLU A 331 -9.23 -19.07 -29.61
N GLU A 332 -8.78 -17.89 -30.05
CA GLU A 332 -8.97 -17.46 -31.43
C GLU A 332 -8.25 -18.45 -32.36
N THR A 333 -9.04 -19.12 -33.18
CA THR A 333 -8.59 -20.05 -34.20
C THR A 333 -7.78 -19.32 -35.28
N LEU A 334 -6.46 -19.46 -35.24
CA LEU A 334 -5.61 -19.34 -36.42
C LEU A 334 -4.50 -20.39 -36.34
N TYR A 335 -4.62 -21.44 -37.16
CA TYR A 335 -3.63 -21.90 -38.14
C TYR A 335 -4.05 -23.28 -38.68
N ASP A 336 -4.19 -23.35 -40.00
CA ASP A 336 -4.33 -24.58 -40.79
C ASP A 336 -3.08 -25.47 -40.69
N MET A 337 -3.32 -26.79 -40.67
CA MET A 337 -2.65 -27.89 -41.41
C MET A 337 -2.34 -29.13 -40.56
N ASP A 338 -3.01 -30.24 -40.92
CA ASP A 338 -2.56 -31.65 -40.98
C ASP A 338 -1.94 -32.31 -39.73
N GLU A 339 -2.03 -33.60 -39.45
CA GLU A 339 -2.83 -34.75 -39.87
C GLU A 339 -2.45 -35.83 -38.83
N HIS A 340 -3.40 -36.69 -38.47
CA HIS A 340 -3.20 -38.11 -38.17
C HIS A 340 -2.57 -38.60 -36.84
N LEU A 341 -3.37 -39.51 -36.25
CA LEU A 341 -3.02 -40.78 -35.59
C LEU A 341 -2.82 -40.82 -34.06
N SER A 342 -3.95 -41.18 -33.42
CA SER A 342 -4.12 -42.44 -32.67
C SER A 342 -3.27 -42.70 -31.42
N SER A 343 -3.91 -42.68 -30.25
CA SER A 343 -4.22 -43.89 -29.42
C SER A 343 -4.60 -43.45 -28.00
N ASP A 344 -5.85 -43.62 -27.61
CA ASP A 344 -6.32 -44.70 -26.71
C ASP A 344 -5.83 -44.55 -25.25
N ARG A 345 -6.68 -44.04 -24.35
CA ARG A 345 -7.35 -44.88 -23.33
C ARG A 345 -8.25 -44.08 -22.39
N ARG A 346 -9.35 -44.75 -22.08
CA ARG A 346 -10.47 -44.40 -21.22
C ARG A 346 -10.03 -44.02 -19.80
N VAL A 347 -10.59 -42.94 -19.25
CA VAL A 347 -10.78 -42.80 -17.80
C VAL A 347 -12.27 -42.79 -17.55
N GLN A 348 -12.74 -43.91 -16.99
CA GLN A 348 -14.07 -44.03 -16.42
C GLN A 348 -14.12 -43.30 -15.08
N ASP A 349 -15.30 -42.75 -14.79
CA ASP A 349 -15.79 -42.31 -13.49
C ASP A 349 -15.23 -43.09 -12.31
N MET A 350 -14.67 -42.37 -11.33
CA MET A 350 -14.82 -42.74 -9.92
C MET A 350 -14.64 -41.53 -9.00
N LYS A 351 -15.76 -40.95 -8.58
CA LYS A 351 -15.84 -40.16 -7.34
C LYS A 351 -15.56 -41.07 -6.14
N ARG A 352 -14.55 -40.75 -5.34
CA ARG A 352 -14.60 -40.89 -3.87
C ARG A 352 -13.53 -40.00 -3.25
N GLY A 353 -13.97 -39.08 -2.41
CA GLY A 353 -13.10 -38.23 -1.61
C GLY A 353 -12.32 -39.03 -0.57
N GLN A 354 -11.09 -38.60 -0.35
CA GLN A 354 -10.32 -38.92 0.84
C GLN A 354 -9.36 -37.76 1.08
N ASP A 355 -9.52 -37.12 2.25
CA ASP A 355 -8.73 -35.98 2.70
C ASP A 355 -7.23 -36.30 2.69
N ILE A 356 -6.47 -35.59 1.84
CA ILE A 356 -5.02 -35.55 1.92
C ILE A 356 -4.68 -34.26 2.67
N LEU A 357 -4.26 -34.39 3.93
CA LEU A 357 -3.66 -33.30 4.69
C LEU A 357 -2.44 -32.76 3.94
N CYS A 358 -2.47 -31.49 3.55
CA CYS A 358 -1.25 -30.78 3.17
C CYS A 358 -0.46 -30.43 4.45
N PRO A 359 0.86 -30.67 4.49
CA PRO A 359 1.69 -30.21 5.60
C PRO A 359 1.72 -28.68 5.66
N ASP A 360 1.62 -28.16 6.87
CA ASP A 360 1.62 -26.73 7.22
C ASP A 360 3.01 -26.13 6.90
N HIS A 361 3.09 -25.23 5.92
CA HIS A 361 4.34 -24.55 5.56
C HIS A 361 4.40 -23.17 6.22
N LYS A 362 5.23 -23.05 7.26
CA LYS A 362 5.45 -21.81 8.01
C LYS A 362 6.35 -20.86 7.22
N THR A 363 5.85 -19.70 6.82
CA THR A 363 6.69 -18.62 6.26
C THR A 363 7.55 -18.00 7.35
N ARG A 364 8.87 -18.07 7.21
CA ARG A 364 9.83 -17.50 8.16
C ARG A 364 10.38 -16.19 7.58
N HIS A 365 10.42 -15.15 8.42
CA HIS A 365 11.12 -13.91 8.11
C HIS A 365 12.46 -13.96 8.83
N GLU A 366 13.55 -13.87 8.08
CA GLU A 366 14.91 -13.93 8.61
C GLU A 366 15.63 -12.63 8.30
N ASN A 367 16.45 -12.15 9.24
CA ASN A 367 17.40 -11.07 8.94
C ASN A 367 18.51 -11.64 8.04
N VAL A 368 18.44 -11.33 6.75
CA VAL A 368 19.38 -11.80 5.73
C VAL A 368 20.56 -10.86 5.53
N ALA A 369 20.61 -9.73 6.24
CA ALA A 369 21.77 -8.84 6.24
C ALA A 369 22.95 -9.45 7.03
N THR A 370 22.65 -10.26 8.06
CA THR A 370 23.65 -10.92 8.88
C THR A 370 24.49 -11.89 8.04
N GLY A 371 25.82 -11.73 8.08
CA GLY A 371 26.75 -12.53 7.27
C GLY A 371 26.86 -12.07 5.81
N GLY A 372 26.12 -11.03 5.41
CA GLY A 372 26.34 -10.31 4.17
C GLY A 372 27.63 -9.47 4.22
N ARG A 373 27.96 -8.82 3.10
CA ARG A 373 29.12 -7.93 3.02
C ARG A 373 28.68 -6.50 2.77
N ALA A 374 28.94 -5.62 3.73
CA ALA A 374 28.62 -4.22 3.61
C ALA A 374 29.75 -3.43 2.93
N SER A 375 29.40 -2.33 2.27
CA SER A 375 30.32 -1.38 1.65
C SER A 375 29.66 0.00 1.64
N GLN A 376 30.46 1.06 1.64
CA GLN A 376 29.95 2.42 1.64
C GLN A 376 30.83 3.33 0.78
N SER A 377 30.32 4.50 0.42
CA SER A 377 30.98 5.46 -0.47
C SER A 377 32.36 5.91 0.03
N SER A 378 32.49 6.11 1.33
CA SER A 378 33.74 6.49 1.99
C SER A 378 33.70 6.14 3.47
N GLN A 379 34.84 6.18 4.16
CA GLN A 379 34.92 5.88 5.60
C GLN A 379 35.56 7.04 6.35
N LEU A 380 34.89 7.52 7.40
CA LEU A 380 35.34 8.68 8.18
C LEU A 380 36.66 8.39 8.92
N ASP A 381 36.69 7.29 9.65
CA ASP A 381 37.84 6.86 10.45
C ASP A 381 37.81 5.34 10.65
N ARG A 382 38.76 4.79 11.42
CA ARG A 382 38.88 3.35 11.67
C ARG A 382 37.69 2.71 12.42
N PHE A 383 36.76 3.49 12.98
CA PHE A 383 35.60 3.03 13.74
C PHE A 383 34.29 3.08 12.95
N GLY A 384 34.27 3.72 11.78
CA GLY A 384 33.09 3.87 10.94
C GLY A 384 32.98 2.86 9.79
N ASP A 385 33.44 1.61 9.98
CA ASP A 385 33.40 0.58 8.93
C ASP A 385 31.96 0.25 8.51
N ALA A 386 31.76 -0.06 7.23
CA ALA A 386 30.43 -0.35 6.69
C ALA A 386 29.78 -1.58 7.36
N ASN A 387 30.57 -2.59 7.75
CA ASN A 387 30.07 -3.84 8.32
C ASN A 387 29.55 -3.67 9.76
N ASN A 388 29.91 -2.57 10.43
CA ASN A 388 29.36 -2.24 11.74
C ASN A 388 27.84 -2.04 11.71
N ALA A 389 27.26 -1.77 10.54
CA ALA A 389 25.82 -1.64 10.40
C ALA A 389 25.08 -2.98 10.21
N ILE A 390 25.77 -4.12 10.22
CA ILE A 390 25.18 -5.47 10.06
C ILE A 390 25.81 -6.48 11.04
N ASP A 391 26.34 -5.98 12.16
CA ASP A 391 27.12 -6.77 13.11
C ASP A 391 26.29 -7.36 14.25
N LEU A 392 24.96 -7.16 14.21
CA LEU A 392 24.00 -7.54 15.26
C LEU A 392 24.24 -6.83 16.60
N ASN A 393 24.75 -5.61 16.58
CA ASN A 393 24.93 -4.80 17.76
C ASN A 393 24.34 -3.40 17.56
N TRP A 394 23.12 -3.22 18.06
CA TRP A 394 22.34 -1.96 18.03
C TRP A 394 22.91 -0.83 18.90
N SER A 395 24.17 -0.90 19.33
CA SER A 395 24.78 0.20 20.06
C SER A 395 24.78 1.46 19.21
N ASN A 396 24.12 2.48 19.71
CA ASN A 396 23.87 3.72 18.99
C ASN A 396 24.85 4.85 19.35
N GLN A 397 25.85 4.57 20.20
CA GLN A 397 26.92 5.51 20.50
C GLN A 397 28.09 5.27 19.55
N TYR A 398 28.48 6.28 18.76
CA TYR A 398 29.54 6.10 17.76
C TYR A 398 30.87 5.57 18.35
N LEU A 399 31.23 6.00 19.56
CA LEU A 399 32.46 5.57 20.23
C LEU A 399 32.44 4.11 20.70
N GLU A 400 31.28 3.46 20.72
CA GLU A 400 31.13 2.01 20.98
C GLU A 400 31.43 1.15 19.74
N ARG A 401 31.74 1.78 18.60
CA ARG A 401 32.28 1.15 17.37
C ARG A 401 31.34 0.16 16.67
N SER A 402 30.03 0.34 16.85
CA SER A 402 28.97 -0.40 16.14
C SER A 402 28.13 0.49 15.21
N CYS A 403 28.68 1.62 14.76
CA CYS A 403 28.04 2.39 13.70
C CYS A 403 28.96 2.52 12.50
N SER A 404 28.41 2.41 11.30
CA SER A 404 29.07 2.81 10.07
C SER A 404 29.08 4.34 9.95
N HIS A 405 30.07 4.91 9.28
CA HIS A 405 30.14 6.37 9.11
C HIS A 405 30.95 6.78 7.87
N THR A 406 30.31 7.53 6.96
CA THR A 406 30.97 8.10 5.78
C THR A 406 31.67 9.43 6.09
N ASN A 407 32.57 9.86 5.22
CA ASN A 407 33.04 11.26 5.23
C ASN A 407 31.89 12.22 4.85
N ALA A 408 32.14 13.52 5.02
CA ALA A 408 31.29 14.55 4.43
C ALA A 408 31.48 14.53 2.92
N GLU A 409 30.45 14.17 2.17
CA GLU A 409 30.55 14.05 0.71
C GLU A 409 29.21 14.33 0.02
N VAL A 410 29.20 14.31 -1.32
CA VAL A 410 27.99 14.47 -2.11
C VAL A 410 27.35 13.10 -2.30
N ASN A 411 26.07 12.99 -1.95
CA ASN A 411 25.28 11.77 -2.09
C ASN A 411 25.95 10.50 -1.47
N PRO A 412 26.37 10.51 -0.19
CA PRO A 412 26.93 9.33 0.45
C PRO A 412 25.94 8.16 0.42
N TRP A 413 26.48 6.95 0.29
CA TRP A 413 25.69 5.73 0.23
C TRP A 413 26.34 4.60 1.02
N TRP A 414 25.49 3.71 1.53
CA TRP A 414 25.86 2.44 2.14
C TRP A 414 25.11 1.32 1.41
N ARG A 415 25.72 0.15 1.28
CA ARG A 415 25.12 -1.02 0.62
C ARG A 415 25.51 -2.30 1.33
N VAL A 416 24.57 -3.23 1.48
CA VAL A 416 24.86 -4.63 1.80
C VAL A 416 24.61 -5.54 0.59
N ASP A 417 25.56 -6.44 0.33
CA ASP A 417 25.39 -7.59 -0.55
C ASP A 417 24.89 -8.79 0.27
N LEU A 418 23.66 -9.22 0.00
CA LEU A 418 22.99 -10.35 0.65
C LEU A 418 23.44 -11.73 0.09
N SER A 419 24.48 -11.76 -0.76
CA SER A 419 25.02 -12.91 -1.48
C SER A 419 24.13 -13.49 -2.58
N LYS A 420 22.81 -13.52 -2.39
CA LYS A 420 21.82 -13.96 -3.39
C LYS A 420 20.61 -13.04 -3.39
N THR A 421 19.77 -13.14 -4.41
CA THR A 421 18.52 -12.39 -4.47
C THR A 421 17.57 -12.89 -3.39
N HIS A 422 17.08 -11.97 -2.56
CA HIS A 422 16.11 -12.22 -1.52
C HIS A 422 14.83 -11.43 -1.78
N ASN A 423 13.71 -11.98 -1.34
CA ASN A 423 12.45 -11.24 -1.30
C ASN A 423 12.43 -10.34 -0.06
N VAL A 424 12.87 -9.09 -0.19
CA VAL A 424 13.04 -8.17 0.94
C VAL A 424 11.69 -7.58 1.33
N THR A 425 11.24 -7.92 2.54
CA THR A 425 9.93 -7.54 3.08
C THR A 425 10.02 -6.28 3.93
N TYR A 426 11.05 -6.16 4.76
CA TYR A 426 11.28 -5.00 5.63
C TYR A 426 12.76 -4.70 5.72
N VAL A 427 13.08 -3.43 5.96
CA VAL A 427 14.41 -2.96 6.33
C VAL A 427 14.29 -2.17 7.63
N THR A 428 14.97 -2.58 8.69
CA THR A 428 14.99 -1.89 9.98
C THR A 428 16.33 -1.19 10.15
N ILE A 429 16.31 0.10 10.49
CA ILE A 429 17.51 0.93 10.61
C ILE A 429 17.58 1.52 12.01
N THR A 430 18.69 1.30 12.70
CA THR A 430 19.03 1.93 13.97
C THR A 430 19.88 3.17 13.72
N ASN A 431 19.39 4.31 14.21
CA ASN A 431 20.06 5.59 14.05
C ASN A 431 21.03 5.88 15.20
N ARG A 432 22.00 6.76 14.93
CA ARG A 432 22.94 7.27 15.93
C ARG A 432 22.22 7.98 17.08
N GLY A 433 22.67 7.75 18.30
CA GLY A 433 22.03 8.22 19.54
C GLY A 433 22.79 9.29 20.31
N ASP A 434 24.12 9.35 20.20
CA ASP A 434 24.97 10.28 20.95
C ASP A 434 25.01 11.72 20.36
N CYS A 435 24.70 11.90 19.08
CA CYS A 435 24.45 13.20 18.45
C CYS A 435 23.86 13.04 17.04
N CYS A 436 23.48 14.17 16.43
CA CYS A 436 23.46 14.30 14.98
C CYS A 436 22.45 13.36 14.26
N SER A 437 21.42 12.91 14.98
CA SER A 437 20.41 11.97 14.51
C SER A 437 19.60 12.50 13.32
N ASP A 438 19.53 13.81 13.15
CA ASP A 438 18.86 14.49 12.05
C ASP A 438 19.50 14.21 10.69
N ARG A 439 20.78 13.81 10.64
CA ARG A 439 21.54 13.62 9.40
C ARG A 439 20.95 12.56 8.47
N ILE A 440 20.31 11.51 9.00
CA ILE A 440 19.69 10.44 8.19
C ILE A 440 18.39 10.89 7.50
N SER A 441 17.84 12.04 7.88
CA SER A 441 16.56 12.53 7.35
C SER A 441 16.66 12.78 5.84
N GLY A 442 15.72 12.20 5.10
CA GLY A 442 15.68 12.23 3.64
C GLY A 442 16.47 11.13 2.94
N ALA A 443 17.11 10.20 3.66
CA ALA A 443 17.76 9.05 3.04
C ALA A 443 16.75 8.13 2.33
N GLU A 444 17.19 7.48 1.26
CA GLU A 444 16.42 6.60 0.39
C GLU A 444 16.94 5.17 0.53
N ILE A 445 16.04 4.20 0.74
CA ILE A 445 16.34 2.76 0.77
C ILE A 445 15.99 2.20 -0.61
N HIS A 446 16.95 1.57 -1.28
CA HIS A 446 16.76 0.94 -2.59
C HIS A 446 17.08 -0.55 -2.51
N VAL A 447 16.31 -1.38 -3.22
CA VAL A 447 16.49 -2.84 -3.23
C VAL A 447 16.45 -3.36 -4.65
N GLY A 448 17.44 -4.17 -5.04
CA GLY A 448 17.45 -4.78 -6.37
C GLY A 448 18.72 -5.59 -6.65
N ASP A 449 18.86 -6.07 -7.89
CA ASP A 449 19.99 -6.88 -8.33
C ASP A 449 21.03 -6.11 -9.15
N SER A 450 20.76 -4.84 -9.51
CA SER A 450 21.68 -4.04 -10.32
C SER A 450 22.74 -3.35 -9.47
N LEU A 451 23.97 -3.29 -9.98
CA LEU A 451 25.06 -2.46 -9.44
C LEU A 451 25.26 -1.17 -10.24
N PHE A 452 24.40 -0.88 -11.22
CA PHE A 452 24.43 0.41 -11.91
C PHE A 452 24.32 1.55 -10.89
N ASN A 453 25.18 2.56 -11.02
CA ASN A 453 25.33 3.63 -10.03
C ASN A 453 25.51 3.10 -8.59
N ASN A 454 26.35 2.06 -8.42
CA ASN A 454 26.57 1.36 -7.15
C ASN A 454 25.30 0.72 -6.53
N GLY A 455 24.23 0.54 -7.30
CA GLY A 455 22.93 0.04 -6.81
C GLY A 455 22.00 1.14 -6.30
N ASN A 456 22.43 2.41 -6.34
CA ASN A 456 21.63 3.57 -5.92
C ASN A 456 20.49 3.92 -6.90
N SER A 457 20.37 3.17 -7.99
CA SER A 457 19.31 3.28 -8.99
C SER A 457 18.37 2.06 -9.00
N ASN A 458 18.54 1.13 -8.05
CA ASN A 458 17.57 0.05 -7.86
C ASN A 458 16.21 0.63 -7.40
N PRO A 459 15.11 -0.12 -7.54
CA PRO A 459 13.79 0.29 -7.06
C PRO A 459 13.82 0.85 -5.64
N LEU A 460 13.14 1.98 -5.43
CA LEU A 460 13.01 2.61 -4.12
C LEU A 460 12.08 1.76 -3.25
N CYS A 461 12.60 1.23 -2.14
CA CYS A 461 11.80 0.62 -1.08
C CYS A 461 11.10 1.69 -0.24
N ALA A 462 11.84 2.65 0.31
CA ALA A 462 11.28 3.66 1.21
C ALA A 462 12.15 4.92 1.31
N ARG A 463 11.54 6.05 1.68
CA ARG A 463 12.25 7.24 2.15
C ARG A 463 12.22 7.29 3.67
N ILE A 464 13.34 7.65 4.27
CA ILE A 464 13.51 7.82 5.72
C ILE A 464 13.18 9.28 6.04
N PRO A 465 11.99 9.62 6.56
CA PRO A 465 11.66 11.01 6.85
C PRO A 465 12.52 11.55 7.99
N TYR A 466 12.63 10.76 9.07
CA TYR A 466 13.52 10.97 10.20
C TYR A 466 13.58 9.66 11.01
N ILE A 467 14.64 9.48 11.81
CA ILE A 467 14.68 8.45 12.87
C ILE A 467 15.18 9.18 14.13
N PRO A 468 14.45 9.15 15.27
CA PRO A 468 14.93 9.80 16.48
C PRO A 468 16.29 9.25 16.95
N ALA A 469 17.02 10.05 17.73
CA ALA A 469 18.33 9.65 18.26
C ALA A 469 18.25 8.29 18.98
N GLY A 470 19.09 7.36 18.54
CA GLY A 470 19.26 6.03 19.15
C GLY A 470 18.11 5.06 18.92
N GLN A 471 17.08 5.46 18.19
CA GLN A 471 15.91 4.62 17.91
C GLN A 471 16.11 3.82 16.62
N SER A 472 15.40 2.70 16.54
CA SER A 472 15.27 1.89 15.33
C SER A 472 13.92 2.16 14.66
N ARG A 473 13.91 2.19 13.33
CA ARG A 473 12.66 2.27 12.55
C ARG A 473 12.67 1.23 11.44
N THR A 474 11.53 0.56 11.30
CA THR A 474 11.27 -0.45 10.28
C THR A 474 10.52 0.17 9.11
N PHE A 475 11.02 -0.08 7.90
CA PHE A 475 10.47 0.41 6.65
C PHE A 475 9.98 -0.79 5.83
N PRO A 476 8.70 -0.83 5.45
CA PRO A 476 8.18 -1.91 4.60
C PRO A 476 8.67 -1.72 3.17
N CYS A 477 9.24 -2.79 2.60
CA CYS A 477 9.67 -2.83 1.20
C CYS A 477 8.68 -3.59 0.30
N GLY A 478 7.62 -4.19 0.85
CA GLY A 478 6.57 -4.83 0.05
C GLY A 478 6.98 -6.10 -0.69
N GLY A 479 8.14 -6.69 -0.37
CA GLY A 479 8.64 -7.88 -1.07
C GLY A 479 9.38 -7.54 -2.36
N ILE A 480 10.22 -6.49 -2.36
CA ILE A 480 11.09 -6.21 -3.50
C ILE A 480 12.17 -7.29 -3.56
N SER A 481 12.24 -7.99 -4.69
CA SER A 481 13.33 -8.93 -4.98
C SER A 481 14.63 -8.18 -5.22
N GLY A 482 15.66 -8.48 -4.43
CA GLY A 482 16.99 -7.93 -4.66
C GLY A 482 18.08 -8.62 -3.84
N ARG A 483 19.27 -8.66 -4.43
CA ARG A 483 20.52 -9.07 -3.78
C ARG A 483 21.18 -7.93 -3.02
N TYR A 484 20.96 -6.69 -3.46
CA TYR A 484 21.57 -5.49 -2.88
C TYR A 484 20.52 -4.64 -2.19
N VAL A 485 20.83 -4.21 -0.96
CA VAL A 485 20.08 -3.15 -0.27
C VAL A 485 20.99 -1.95 -0.12
N ASN A 486 20.59 -0.83 -0.69
CA ASN A 486 21.31 0.44 -0.68
C ASN A 486 20.58 1.46 0.18
N ILE A 487 21.32 2.26 0.94
CA ILE A 487 20.82 3.44 1.64
C ILE A 487 21.59 4.64 1.09
N LEU A 488 20.89 5.54 0.40
CA LEU A 488 21.44 6.71 -0.27
C LEU A 488 20.93 7.99 0.38
N LEU A 489 21.82 8.90 0.78
CA LEU A 489 21.42 10.20 1.31
C LEU A 489 21.81 11.31 0.34
N ARG A 490 20.84 11.87 -0.38
CA ARG A 490 21.09 12.90 -1.39
C ARG A 490 21.43 14.27 -0.77
N GLY A 491 22.29 15.01 -1.45
CA GLY A 491 22.68 16.37 -1.09
C GLY A 491 24.19 16.58 -1.07
N LYS A 492 24.61 17.83 -0.84
CA LYS A 492 26.01 18.22 -0.68
C LYS A 492 26.41 18.17 0.80
N GLU A 493 27.66 17.80 1.07
CA GLU A 493 28.25 17.75 2.42
C GLU A 493 27.41 16.95 3.43
N LYS A 494 26.93 15.78 3.00
CA LYS A 494 26.15 14.86 3.83
C LYS A 494 27.06 13.83 4.49
N TYR A 495 26.63 13.35 5.65
CA TYR A 495 27.23 12.21 6.34
C TYR A 495 26.15 11.13 6.48
N LEU A 496 26.47 9.91 6.10
CA LEU A 496 25.61 8.75 6.35
C LEU A 496 26.19 7.95 7.51
N THR A 497 25.37 7.75 8.54
CA THR A 497 25.71 6.95 9.73
C THR A 497 24.57 5.99 10.01
N LEU A 498 24.87 4.70 10.13
CA LEU A 498 23.91 3.64 10.37
C LEU A 498 24.47 2.75 11.48
N CYS A 499 23.72 2.59 12.57
CA CYS A 499 24.18 1.80 13.72
C CYS A 499 23.65 0.36 13.72
N GLU A 500 22.63 0.06 12.93
CA GLU A 500 22.29 -1.31 12.55
C GLU A 500 21.32 -1.23 11.37
N VAL A 501 21.41 -2.18 10.44
CA VAL A 501 20.54 -2.35 9.28
C VAL A 501 20.16 -3.81 9.19
N GLU A 502 18.94 -4.12 9.59
CA GLU A 502 18.38 -5.45 9.50
C GLU A 502 17.54 -5.53 8.22
N VAL A 503 17.74 -6.58 7.42
CA VAL A 503 16.99 -6.80 6.19
C VAL A 503 16.18 -8.07 6.36
N GLN A 504 14.87 -7.94 6.58
CA GLN A 504 13.99 -9.09 6.73
C GLN A 504 13.53 -9.58 5.37
N ALA A 505 13.85 -10.83 5.03
CA ALA A 505 13.36 -11.48 3.82
C ALA A 505 12.52 -12.72 4.12
N SER A 506 11.54 -13.02 3.26
CA SER A 506 10.74 -14.24 3.37
C SER A 506 11.50 -15.44 2.80
N THR A 507 11.74 -16.48 3.61
CA THR A 507 12.24 -17.78 3.16
C THR A 507 11.12 -18.82 3.25
N PHE A 508 10.93 -19.59 2.18
CA PHE A 508 10.07 -20.78 2.20
C PHE A 508 10.90 -21.93 2.73
N GLN A 509 10.61 -22.39 3.95
CA GLN A 509 11.20 -23.61 4.49
C GLN A 509 10.17 -24.74 4.40
N THR A 510 10.52 -25.80 3.69
CA THR A 510 9.82 -27.07 3.85
C THR A 510 10.20 -27.64 5.21
N ASP A 511 9.28 -27.68 6.15
CA ASP A 511 9.50 -28.45 7.39
C ASP A 511 9.69 -29.92 6.99
N LEU A 512 10.94 -30.37 6.96
CA LEU A 512 11.23 -31.78 7.12
C LEU A 512 10.86 -32.10 8.57
N PRO A 513 9.99 -33.09 8.84
CA PRO A 513 9.70 -33.48 10.20
C PRO A 513 11.02 -33.77 10.90
N SER A 514 11.24 -33.10 12.04
CA SER A 514 12.39 -33.35 12.88
C SER A 514 12.42 -34.85 13.13
N THR A 515 13.54 -35.48 12.82
CA THR A 515 13.79 -36.85 13.23
C THR A 515 13.50 -36.93 14.72
N ALA A 516 12.55 -37.80 15.06
CA ALA A 516 12.34 -38.21 16.44
C ALA A 516 13.68 -38.69 17.01
N PRO A 517 13.95 -38.51 18.31
CA PRO A 517 15.17 -39.02 18.91
C PRO A 517 15.26 -40.54 18.68
N GLU A 518 16.34 -40.99 18.04
CA GLU A 518 16.75 -42.40 18.00
C GLU A 518 17.16 -42.85 19.41
N THR A 519 16.18 -43.05 20.28
CA THR A 519 16.35 -43.82 21.51
C THR A 519 15.12 -44.69 21.73
N ALA A 520 15.02 -45.79 20.98
CA ALA A 520 14.52 -47.09 21.44
C ALA A 520 14.14 -48.02 20.27
N VAL A 521 15.12 -48.52 19.50
CA VAL A 521 14.98 -49.84 18.85
C VAL A 521 16.36 -50.53 18.73
N THR A 522 17.06 -50.69 19.85
CA THR A 522 18.22 -51.62 19.98
C THR A 522 17.86 -52.89 20.76
N ALA A 523 16.59 -53.29 20.74
CA ALA A 523 16.12 -54.44 21.50
C ALA A 523 15.43 -55.51 20.65
N TRP A 524 15.72 -55.63 19.35
CA TRP A 524 15.33 -56.80 18.54
C TRP A 524 16.32 -57.01 17.37
N LEU A 525 17.62 -57.06 17.65
CA LEU A 525 18.64 -57.51 16.67
C LEU A 525 19.96 -57.96 17.32
N TRP A 526 19.90 -58.45 18.56
CA TRP A 526 21.03 -59.11 19.24
C TRP A 526 20.80 -60.61 19.53
N ASP A 527 19.61 -61.15 19.28
CA ASP A 527 19.28 -62.57 19.53
C ASP A 527 19.37 -63.49 18.30
N LEU A 528 19.93 -63.03 17.17
CA LEU A 528 20.09 -63.86 15.97
C LEU A 528 21.53 -63.90 15.39
N LEU A 529 22.53 -63.34 16.10
CA LEU A 529 23.94 -63.39 15.67
C LEU A 529 24.95 -63.75 16.78
N SER A 530 24.52 -64.36 17.89
CA SER A 530 25.43 -64.98 18.88
C SER A 530 25.45 -66.51 18.84
N SER A 531 24.69 -67.14 17.95
CA SER A 531 24.70 -68.58 17.73
C SER A 531 25.01 -68.88 16.27
N ILE A 532 26.28 -68.73 15.89
CA ILE A 532 27.05 -69.44 14.84
C ILE A 532 28.33 -68.62 14.68
N TYR A 533 29.29 -68.81 15.58
CA TYR A 533 30.74 -68.72 15.35
C TYR A 533 31.50 -69.09 16.66
N ILE A 534 31.17 -70.26 17.23
CA ILE A 534 32.11 -71.05 18.02
C ILE A 534 32.04 -72.48 17.48
N LEU A 535 32.81 -72.69 16.42
CA LEU A 535 33.33 -73.97 16.00
C LEU A 535 34.46 -73.64 15.04
N VAL A 536 35.67 -73.51 15.58
CA VAL A 536 36.93 -74.10 15.12
C VAL A 536 38.00 -73.67 16.12
N ILE A 537 38.41 -74.66 16.93
CA ILE A 537 39.51 -74.77 17.91
C ILE A 537 39.23 -74.21 19.30
#